data_AF-A0A6C7MGG0-F1
#
_entry.id   AF-A0A6C7MGG0-F1
#
_cell.length_a   1.000
_cell.length_b   1.000
_cell.length_c   1.000
_cell.angle_alpha   90.00
_cell.angle_beta   90.00
_cell.angle_gamma   90.00
#
_symmetry.space_group_name_H-M   'P 1'
#
loop_
_entity.id
_entity.type
_entity.pdbx_description
1 polymer ?
#
loop_
_entity_poly.entity_id
_entity_poly.type
_entity_poly.pdbx_seq_one_letter_code
_entity_poly.pdbx_strand_id
1 'polypeptide(L)'
;NSTAQFIENYQKIFTLNYDLLLYWVIHKIMQNRKDFKDGFGGNDGEYVVFDESKKDITCFYLHGALHIFDNGNKIIKKTYSRTKKPLKEQITEELNNNRYPVFVSEGTSEQKKAKIIHNAYLNHCYKSLSYIDGDLIVFGTMLKSNDEHIQDAILKSKVKNIYFGVSSLEKGKNDLNSFIEKNNNLEKNKKQIFFYDYKSVKIW
;
A
#
# COMPACT_ATOMS: atom_id res chain seq x y z
N ASN A 1 4.50 -18.45 -14.51
CA ASN A 1 5.23 -17.66 -13.50
C ASN A 1 4.91 -16.19 -13.64
N SER A 2 3.64 -15.84 -13.49
CA SER A 2 3.18 -14.45 -13.56
C SER A 2 3.24 -13.80 -12.19
N THR A 3 3.55 -12.50 -12.10
CA THR A 3 3.47 -11.68 -10.86
C THR A 3 2.21 -11.93 -10.03
N ALA A 4 1.07 -12.19 -10.70
CA ALA A 4 -0.18 -12.59 -10.03
C ALA A 4 -0.01 -13.83 -9.12
N GLN A 5 0.63 -14.90 -9.60
CA GLN A 5 0.85 -16.13 -8.83
C GLN A 5 1.75 -15.88 -7.62
N PHE A 6 2.70 -14.94 -7.72
CA PHE A 6 3.53 -14.55 -6.59
C PHE A 6 2.71 -13.80 -5.55
N ILE A 7 1.95 -12.79 -5.99
CA ILE A 7 1.14 -11.92 -5.13
C ILE A 7 -0.01 -12.67 -4.44
N GLU A 8 -0.60 -13.69 -5.09
CA GLU A 8 -1.70 -14.49 -4.54
C GLU A 8 -1.35 -15.26 -3.25
N ASN A 9 -0.07 -15.43 -2.93
CA ASN A 9 0.36 -16.11 -1.69
C ASN A 9 0.29 -15.20 -0.44
N TYR A 10 0.04 -13.90 -0.62
CA TYR A 10 0.00 -12.93 0.48
C TYR A 10 -1.44 -12.61 0.87
N GLN A 11 -1.74 -12.69 2.17
CA GLN A 11 -3.06 -12.38 2.71
C GLN A 11 -3.40 -10.89 2.62
N LYS A 12 -2.41 -10.03 2.87
CA LYS A 12 -2.53 -8.57 2.77
C LYS A 12 -1.31 -8.00 2.07
N ILE A 13 -1.56 -7.08 1.15
CA ILE A 13 -0.56 -6.41 0.34
C ILE A 13 -0.71 -4.91 0.54
N PHE A 14 0.37 -4.28 0.96
CA PHE A 14 0.45 -2.84 1.13
C PHE A 14 1.48 -2.29 0.15
N THR A 15 1.13 -1.20 -0.53
CA THR A 15 2.06 -0.53 -1.45
C THR A 15 2.24 0.94 -1.08
N LEU A 16 3.47 1.41 -1.27
CA LEU A 16 3.83 2.84 -1.25
C LEU A 16 3.83 3.42 -2.68
N ASN A 17 3.80 2.57 -3.71
CA ASN A 17 3.77 3.01 -5.11
C ASN A 17 2.35 3.43 -5.49
N TYR A 18 2.27 4.54 -6.24
CA TYR A 18 1.03 5.12 -6.73
C TYR A 18 0.72 4.77 -8.20
N ASP A 19 1.62 4.08 -8.89
CA ASP A 19 1.44 3.66 -10.28
C ASP A 19 0.31 2.61 -10.48
N LEU A 20 0.06 2.23 -11.74
CA LEU A 20 -1.01 1.30 -12.09
C LEU A 20 -0.58 -0.17 -12.15
N LEU A 21 0.70 -0.52 -11.98
CA LEU A 21 1.18 -1.89 -12.19
C LEU A 21 0.53 -2.87 -11.20
N LEU A 22 0.54 -2.54 -9.90
CA LEU A 22 -0.13 -3.36 -8.90
C LEU A 22 -1.64 -3.46 -9.17
N TYR A 23 -2.27 -2.36 -9.58
CA TYR A 23 -3.69 -2.37 -9.95
C TYR A 23 -3.99 -3.39 -11.05
N TRP A 24 -3.17 -3.44 -12.12
CA TRP A 24 -3.38 -4.38 -13.22
C TRP A 24 -3.23 -5.83 -12.75
N VAL A 25 -2.25 -6.11 -11.89
CA VAL A 25 -2.06 -7.46 -11.34
C VAL A 25 -3.23 -7.86 -10.45
N ILE A 26 -3.65 -6.98 -9.53
CA ILE A 26 -4.81 -7.22 -8.66
C ILE A 26 -6.07 -7.44 -9.49
N HIS A 27 -6.32 -6.60 -10.50
CA HIS A 27 -7.47 -6.75 -11.37
C HIS A 27 -7.49 -8.12 -12.07
N LYS A 28 -6.33 -8.61 -12.53
CA LYS A 28 -6.20 -9.94 -13.13
C LYS A 28 -6.49 -11.06 -12.13
N ILE A 29 -6.01 -10.96 -10.89
CA ILE A 29 -6.30 -11.92 -9.82
C ILE A 29 -7.81 -11.96 -9.54
N MET A 30 -8.44 -10.79 -9.40
CA MET A 30 -9.87 -10.65 -9.10
C MET A 30 -10.81 -11.27 -10.15
N GLN A 31 -10.34 -11.48 -11.39
CA GLN A 31 -11.12 -12.19 -12.41
C GLN A 31 -11.33 -13.67 -12.07
N ASN A 32 -10.42 -14.29 -11.30
CA ASN A 32 -10.45 -15.70 -10.93
C ASN A 32 -10.66 -15.93 -9.42
N ARG A 33 -10.36 -14.94 -8.57
CA ARG A 33 -10.38 -15.03 -7.10
C ARG A 33 -11.25 -13.93 -6.48
N LYS A 34 -12.45 -14.29 -6.02
CA LYS A 34 -13.43 -13.35 -5.44
C LYS A 34 -13.06 -12.86 -4.04
N ASP A 35 -12.17 -13.57 -3.36
CA ASP A 35 -11.64 -13.24 -2.04
C ASP A 35 -10.55 -12.16 -2.09
N PHE A 36 -10.02 -11.85 -3.27
CA PHE A 36 -9.10 -10.74 -3.45
C PHE A 36 -9.90 -9.43 -3.65
N LYS A 37 -9.71 -8.45 -2.76
CA LYS A 37 -10.53 -7.23 -2.72
C LYS A 37 -9.69 -6.01 -2.37
N ASP A 38 -9.95 -4.89 -3.02
CA ASP A 38 -9.27 -3.62 -2.73
C ASP A 38 -10.14 -2.62 -1.95
N GLY A 39 -11.31 -3.06 -1.47
CA GLY A 39 -12.23 -2.25 -0.67
C GLY A 39 -13.16 -1.34 -1.47
N PHE A 40 -13.00 -1.24 -2.79
CA PHE A 40 -13.89 -0.43 -3.63
C PHE A 40 -15.00 -1.25 -4.26
N GLY A 41 -16.21 -0.71 -4.33
CA GLY A 41 -17.36 -1.36 -4.97
C GLY A 41 -18.57 -0.43 -5.15
N GLY A 42 -19.77 -0.98 -5.10
CA GLY A 42 -21.02 -0.27 -5.35
C GLY A 42 -21.58 -0.54 -6.75
N ASN A 43 -22.86 -0.25 -6.93
CA ASN A 43 -23.61 -0.65 -8.13
C ASN A 43 -23.75 0.44 -9.18
N ASP A 44 -23.59 1.71 -8.81
CA ASP A 44 -24.00 2.85 -9.63
C ASP A 44 -22.84 3.77 -10.00
N GLY A 45 -22.86 4.27 -11.25
CA GLY A 45 -21.94 5.28 -11.76
C GLY A 45 -20.73 4.74 -12.55
N GLU A 46 -19.92 5.68 -13.03
CA GLU A 46 -18.71 5.44 -13.83
C GLU A 46 -17.47 5.08 -12.99
N TYR A 47 -17.62 5.05 -11.67
CA TYR A 47 -16.57 4.77 -10.69
C TYR A 47 -17.10 3.84 -9.62
N VAL A 48 -16.18 3.29 -8.83
CA VAL A 48 -16.53 2.54 -7.62
C VAL A 48 -16.10 3.33 -6.38
N VAL A 49 -16.79 3.11 -5.26
CA VAL A 49 -16.64 3.89 -4.03
C VAL A 49 -15.95 3.03 -2.96
N PHE A 50 -15.08 3.65 -2.18
CA PHE A 50 -14.46 3.00 -1.04
C PHE A 50 -15.51 2.72 0.04
N ASP A 51 -15.55 1.48 0.54
CA ASP A 51 -16.43 1.06 1.62
C ASP A 51 -15.59 0.67 2.84
N GLU A 52 -15.53 1.57 3.82
CA GLU A 52 -14.74 1.39 5.03
C GLU A 52 -15.24 0.26 5.94
N SER A 53 -16.47 -0.22 5.74
CA SER A 53 -17.05 -1.31 6.52
C SER A 53 -16.51 -2.68 6.09
N LYS A 54 -15.90 -2.78 4.91
CA LYS A 54 -15.33 -4.03 4.40
C LYS A 54 -14.09 -4.44 5.19
N LYS A 55 -14.15 -5.65 5.76
CA LYS A 55 -13.07 -6.21 6.60
C LYS A 55 -12.13 -7.14 5.83
N ASP A 56 -12.52 -7.54 4.62
CA ASP A 56 -11.85 -8.53 3.79
C ASP A 56 -11.02 -7.91 2.66
N ILE A 57 -10.47 -6.72 2.89
CA ILE A 57 -9.58 -6.02 1.96
C ILE A 57 -8.20 -6.70 2.00
N THR A 58 -7.69 -7.05 0.83
CA THR A 58 -6.39 -7.69 0.62
C THR A 58 -5.34 -6.72 0.06
N CYS A 59 -5.74 -5.63 -0.59
CA CYS A 59 -4.81 -4.67 -1.21
C CYS A 59 -5.04 -3.23 -0.71
N PHE A 60 -3.96 -2.57 -0.30
CA PHE A 60 -3.97 -1.25 0.33
C PHE A 60 -2.92 -0.32 -0.29
N TYR A 61 -3.33 0.85 -0.77
CA TYR A 61 -2.44 1.88 -1.30
C TYR A 61 -2.16 2.93 -0.21
N LEU A 62 -1.11 2.72 0.59
CA LEU A 62 -0.80 3.52 1.79
C LEU A 62 -0.53 5.01 1.48
N HIS A 63 0.08 5.27 0.32
CA HIS A 63 0.32 6.62 -0.20
C HIS A 63 -0.65 6.96 -1.32
N GLY A 64 -1.77 6.26 -1.44
CA GLY A 64 -2.75 6.45 -2.50
C GLY A 64 -2.29 5.93 -3.86
N ALA A 65 -3.06 6.25 -4.91
CA ALA A 65 -2.79 5.74 -6.25
C ALA A 65 -3.40 6.63 -7.34
N LEU A 66 -2.82 6.58 -8.54
CA LEU A 66 -3.23 7.39 -9.70
C LEU A 66 -4.71 7.23 -10.07
N HIS A 67 -5.32 6.10 -9.74
CA HIS A 67 -6.70 5.76 -10.08
C HIS A 67 -7.69 6.02 -8.92
N ILE A 68 -7.23 6.55 -7.79
CA ILE A 68 -8.04 6.88 -6.61
C ILE A 68 -8.19 8.40 -6.51
N PHE A 69 -9.40 8.88 -6.27
CA PHE A 69 -9.74 10.32 -6.21
C PHE A 69 -10.63 10.62 -5.01
N ASP A 70 -10.58 11.85 -4.54
CA ASP A 70 -11.46 12.38 -3.51
C ASP A 70 -12.51 13.28 -4.17
N ASN A 71 -13.79 12.91 -4.05
CA ASN A 71 -14.91 13.67 -4.59
C ASN A 71 -15.58 14.55 -3.52
N GLY A 72 -14.87 14.84 -2.42
CA GLY A 72 -15.31 15.64 -1.29
C GLY A 72 -16.13 14.86 -0.27
N ASN A 73 -17.18 14.17 -0.72
CA ASN A 73 -18.03 13.34 0.15
C ASN A 73 -17.67 11.85 0.15
N LYS A 74 -16.85 11.41 -0.81
CA LYS A 74 -16.51 10.00 -0.99
C LYS A 74 -15.16 9.84 -1.67
N ILE A 75 -14.45 8.78 -1.29
CA ILE A 75 -13.27 8.32 -2.02
C ILE A 75 -13.75 7.40 -3.13
N ILE A 76 -13.39 7.76 -4.36
CA ILE A 76 -13.74 7.01 -5.57
C ILE A 76 -12.51 6.39 -6.20
N LYS A 77 -12.71 5.31 -6.94
CA LYS A 77 -11.69 4.67 -7.77
C LYS A 77 -12.20 4.55 -9.19
N LYS A 78 -11.43 5.08 -10.14
CA LYS A 78 -11.67 4.93 -11.58
C LYS A 78 -11.46 3.47 -11.96
N THR A 79 -12.27 2.95 -12.87
CA THR A 79 -12.18 1.55 -13.29
C THR A 79 -12.60 1.39 -14.74
N TYR A 80 -11.86 0.57 -15.47
CA TYR A 80 -12.21 0.19 -16.85
C TYR A 80 -13.55 -0.54 -16.92
N SER A 81 -13.88 -1.35 -15.90
CA SER A 81 -15.06 -2.22 -15.93
C SER A 81 -16.39 -1.49 -16.14
N ARG A 82 -16.48 -0.24 -15.63
CA ARG A 82 -17.67 0.61 -15.66
C ARG A 82 -17.78 1.48 -16.91
N THR A 83 -16.66 1.99 -17.42
CA THR A 83 -16.64 2.98 -18.50
C THR A 83 -16.18 2.44 -19.85
N LYS A 84 -15.52 1.26 -19.85
CA LYS A 84 -14.77 0.71 -21.00
C LYS A 84 -13.67 1.65 -21.54
N LYS A 85 -13.32 2.70 -20.80
CA LYS A 85 -12.23 3.62 -21.13
C LYS A 85 -10.93 3.20 -20.41
N PRO A 86 -9.77 3.21 -21.07
CA PRO A 86 -8.48 3.00 -20.42
C PRO A 86 -8.28 3.92 -19.20
N LEU A 87 -7.68 3.42 -18.13
CA LEU A 87 -7.43 4.23 -16.93
C LEU A 87 -6.58 5.46 -17.23
N LYS A 88 -5.61 5.35 -18.13
CA LYS A 88 -4.76 6.48 -18.53
C LYS A 88 -5.60 7.65 -19.04
N GLU A 89 -6.56 7.38 -19.92
CA GLU A 89 -7.47 8.40 -20.46
C GLU A 89 -8.34 8.99 -19.36
N GLN A 90 -8.97 8.15 -18.53
CA GLN A 90 -9.79 8.63 -17.41
C GLN A 90 -8.98 9.54 -16.46
N ILE A 91 -7.73 9.18 -16.15
CA ILE A 91 -6.85 9.97 -15.28
C ILE A 91 -6.48 11.28 -15.96
N THR A 92 -6.15 11.27 -17.26
CA THR A 92 -5.87 12.48 -18.02
C THR A 92 -7.08 13.42 -18.06
N GLU A 93 -8.31 12.89 -18.23
CA GLU A 93 -9.54 13.67 -18.16
C GLU A 93 -9.73 14.32 -16.79
N GLU A 94 -9.45 13.61 -15.69
CA GLU A 94 -9.50 14.17 -14.33
C GLU A 94 -8.50 15.31 -14.13
N LEU A 95 -7.24 15.10 -14.54
CA LEU A 95 -6.18 16.08 -14.43
C LEU A 95 -6.49 17.36 -15.23
N ASN A 96 -7.02 17.22 -16.45
CA ASN A 96 -7.44 18.35 -17.28
C ASN A 96 -8.59 19.16 -16.64
N ASN A 97 -9.36 18.54 -15.74
CA ASN A 97 -10.42 19.18 -14.95
C ASN A 97 -9.94 19.67 -13.57
N ASN A 98 -8.62 19.77 -13.35
CA ASN A 98 -8.00 20.15 -12.08
C ASN A 98 -8.39 19.22 -10.90
N ARG A 99 -8.75 17.97 -11.19
CA ARG A 99 -8.99 16.94 -10.18
C ARG A 99 -7.79 16.01 -10.11
N TYR A 100 -7.11 16.04 -8.97
CA TYR A 100 -5.86 15.31 -8.78
C TYR A 100 -6.11 14.01 -8.03
N PRO A 101 -5.39 12.93 -8.35
CA PRO A 101 -5.51 11.68 -7.61
C PRO A 101 -5.14 11.87 -6.13
N VAL A 102 -5.73 11.05 -5.27
CA VAL A 102 -5.30 10.89 -3.89
C VAL A 102 -3.98 10.15 -3.92
N PHE A 103 -2.88 10.88 -3.79
CA PHE A 103 -1.58 10.29 -3.47
C PHE A 103 -0.68 11.20 -2.63
N VAL A 104 0.27 10.61 -1.94
CA VAL A 104 1.20 11.25 -0.99
C VAL A 104 2.62 11.00 -1.47
N SER A 105 3.19 11.87 -2.30
CA SER A 105 4.53 11.68 -2.87
C SER A 105 5.63 12.46 -2.15
N GLU A 106 5.42 13.75 -1.90
CA GLU A 106 6.46 14.67 -1.45
C GLU A 106 6.18 15.27 -0.06
N GLY A 107 7.21 15.83 0.54
CA GLY A 107 7.14 16.46 1.86
C GLY A 107 7.70 15.60 2.99
N THR A 108 7.70 16.19 4.18
CA THR A 108 8.16 15.54 5.42
C THR A 108 7.21 14.42 5.85
N SER A 109 7.69 13.48 6.67
CA SER A 109 6.83 12.41 7.21
C SER A 109 5.59 12.98 7.92
N GLU A 110 5.70 14.13 8.60
CA GLU A 110 4.57 14.81 9.26
C GLU A 110 3.53 15.35 8.26
N GLN A 111 3.97 15.97 7.15
CA GLN A 111 3.06 16.42 6.10
C GLN A 111 2.32 15.24 5.46
N LYS A 112 3.04 14.14 5.19
CA LYS A 112 2.46 12.91 4.67
C LYS A 112 1.44 12.31 5.64
N LYS A 113 1.78 12.25 6.94
CA LYS A 113 0.93 11.74 8.01
C LYS A 113 -0.35 12.56 8.18
N ALA A 114 -0.26 13.89 8.11
CA ALA A 114 -1.44 14.76 8.15
C ALA A 114 -2.42 14.44 7.00
N LYS A 115 -1.92 14.31 5.76
CA LYS A 115 -2.74 13.94 4.61
C LYS A 115 -3.36 12.55 4.75
N ILE A 116 -2.63 11.60 5.33
CA ILE A 116 -3.14 10.25 5.64
C ILE A 116 -4.30 10.33 6.64
N ILE A 117 -4.15 11.08 7.73
CA ILE A 117 -5.17 11.17 8.79
C ILE A 117 -6.47 11.82 8.27
N HIS A 118 -6.35 12.84 7.42
CA HIS A 118 -7.51 13.60 6.93
C HIS A 118 -8.19 12.97 5.71
N ASN A 119 -7.60 11.94 5.09
CA ASN A 119 -8.24 11.19 4.00
C ASN A 119 -8.75 9.84 4.50
N ALA A 120 -10.06 9.59 4.36
CA ALA A 120 -10.70 8.38 4.90
C ALA A 120 -10.05 7.07 4.43
N TYR A 121 -9.69 6.99 3.15
CA TYR A 121 -9.06 5.79 2.58
C TYR A 121 -7.62 5.59 3.07
N LEU A 122 -6.80 6.65 3.04
CA LEU A 122 -5.42 6.57 3.50
C LEU A 122 -5.34 6.24 4.99
N ASN A 123 -6.20 6.87 5.80
CA ASN A 123 -6.31 6.58 7.23
C ASN A 123 -6.71 5.11 7.48
N HIS A 124 -7.65 4.58 6.69
CA HIS A 124 -8.02 3.16 6.76
C HIS A 124 -6.84 2.24 6.42
N CYS A 125 -6.08 2.54 5.36
CA CYS A 125 -4.89 1.77 4.98
C CYS A 125 -3.83 1.79 6.08
N TYR A 126 -3.56 2.96 6.66
CA TYR A 126 -2.62 3.15 7.75
C TYR A 126 -3.03 2.37 9.01
N LYS A 127 -4.30 2.48 9.42
CA LYS A 127 -4.85 1.70 10.53
C LYS A 127 -4.75 0.21 10.24
N SER A 128 -5.08 -0.23 9.03
CA SER A 128 -5.00 -1.63 8.63
C SER A 128 -3.58 -2.18 8.77
N LEU A 129 -2.56 -1.42 8.34
CA LEU A 129 -1.15 -1.78 8.56
C LEU A 129 -0.79 -1.80 10.06
N SER A 130 -1.34 -0.89 10.85
CA SER A 130 -1.07 -0.83 12.30
C SER A 130 -1.67 -2.00 13.10
N TYR A 131 -2.51 -2.82 12.50
CA TYR A 131 -3.20 -3.94 13.16
C TYR A 131 -2.93 -5.31 12.53
N ILE A 132 -2.04 -5.40 11.53
CA ILE A 132 -1.66 -6.71 10.98
C ILE A 132 -0.89 -7.57 11.99
N ASP A 133 -0.90 -8.87 11.78
CA ASP A 133 -0.15 -9.88 12.52
C ASP A 133 0.62 -10.81 11.57
N GLY A 134 1.31 -11.80 12.14
CA GLY A 134 2.12 -12.76 11.39
C GLY A 134 3.49 -12.18 11.00
N ASP A 135 3.88 -12.46 9.76
CA ASP A 135 5.17 -12.10 9.19
C ASP A 135 5.00 -11.04 8.10
N LEU A 136 5.89 -10.04 8.09
CA LEU A 136 5.92 -8.98 7.10
C LEU A 136 7.13 -9.13 6.20
N ILE A 137 6.91 -9.13 4.88
CA ILE A 137 8.00 -9.13 3.90
C ILE A 137 7.95 -7.80 3.14
N VAL A 138 9.09 -7.09 3.11
CA VAL A 138 9.23 -5.75 2.55
C VAL A 138 10.08 -5.79 1.30
N PHE A 139 9.49 -5.35 0.19
CA PHE A 139 10.12 -5.30 -1.13
C PHE A 139 10.38 -3.86 -1.56
N GLY A 140 11.54 -3.61 -2.16
CA GLY A 140 11.82 -2.38 -2.92
C GLY A 140 11.93 -1.09 -2.09
N THR A 141 11.88 -1.16 -0.76
CA THR A 141 12.05 0.00 0.13
C THR A 141 12.79 -0.38 1.40
N MET A 142 13.51 0.60 1.97
CA MET A 142 14.12 0.53 3.31
C MET A 142 13.36 1.39 4.32
N LEU A 143 12.15 1.86 3.96
CA LEU A 143 11.33 2.75 4.79
C LEU A 143 12.16 3.93 5.31
N LYS A 144 12.71 4.75 4.39
CA LYS A 144 13.64 5.84 4.76
C LYS A 144 12.95 6.90 5.64
N SER A 145 13.68 7.92 6.06
CA SER A 145 13.19 8.98 6.97
C SER A 145 11.93 9.72 6.51
N ASN A 146 11.61 9.71 5.21
CA ASN A 146 10.37 10.28 4.69
C ASN A 146 9.13 9.36 4.85
N ASP A 147 9.32 8.15 5.37
CA ASP A 147 8.27 7.14 5.58
C ASP A 147 8.21 6.66 7.05
N GLU A 148 8.62 7.49 8.02
CA GLU A 148 8.61 7.14 9.44
C GLU A 148 7.21 6.76 9.96
N HIS A 149 6.16 7.40 9.45
CA HIS A 149 4.79 7.02 9.80
C HIS A 149 4.50 5.55 9.46
N ILE A 150 5.05 5.01 8.36
CA ILE A 150 4.94 3.59 7.99
C ILE A 150 5.73 2.71 8.96
N GLN A 151 6.94 3.14 9.35
CA GLN A 151 7.71 2.47 10.40
C GLN A 151 6.89 2.36 11.70
N ASP A 152 6.30 3.48 12.14
CA ASP A 152 5.50 3.55 13.37
C ASP A 152 4.30 2.59 13.31
N ALA A 153 3.61 2.53 12.16
CA ALA A 153 2.50 1.61 11.95
C ALA A 153 2.97 0.14 12.07
N ILE A 154 4.10 -0.21 11.44
CA ILE A 154 4.67 -1.57 11.52
C ILE A 154 5.08 -1.91 12.95
N LEU A 155 5.75 -1.00 13.66
CA LEU A 155 6.19 -1.23 15.04
C LEU A 155 5.00 -1.38 16.00
N LYS A 156 3.92 -0.63 15.76
CA LYS A 156 2.66 -0.74 16.51
C LYS A 156 1.89 -2.04 16.26
N SER A 157 2.07 -2.64 15.08
CA SER A 157 1.36 -3.86 14.68
C SER A 157 1.73 -5.08 15.55
N LYS A 158 1.01 -6.19 15.34
CA LYS A 158 1.26 -7.48 15.99
C LYS A 158 2.23 -8.37 15.20
N VAL A 159 2.86 -7.84 14.15
CA VAL A 159 3.90 -8.56 13.39
C VAL A 159 5.01 -9.01 14.34
N LYS A 160 5.52 -10.22 14.10
CA LYS A 160 6.63 -10.80 14.86
C LYS A 160 7.93 -10.74 14.07
N ASN A 161 7.90 -11.16 12.81
CA ASN A 161 9.07 -11.22 11.95
C ASN A 161 8.92 -10.24 10.78
N ILE A 162 9.99 -9.50 10.48
CA ILE A 162 10.06 -8.58 9.36
C ILE A 162 11.26 -8.95 8.49
N TYR A 163 11.03 -9.15 7.20
CA TYR A 163 12.05 -9.50 6.22
C TYR A 163 12.26 -8.35 5.26
N PHE A 164 13.47 -7.78 5.21
CA PHE A 164 13.82 -6.71 4.27
C PHE A 164 14.70 -7.23 3.13
N GLY A 165 14.30 -6.95 1.89
CA GLY A 165 15.07 -7.28 0.70
C GLY A 165 16.20 -6.29 0.46
N VAL A 166 17.45 -6.72 0.59
CA VAL A 166 18.65 -5.87 0.52
C VAL A 166 19.61 -6.31 -0.58
N SER A 167 20.41 -5.37 -1.11
CA SER A 167 21.50 -5.69 -2.05
C SER A 167 22.70 -6.34 -1.35
N SER A 168 22.91 -6.00 -0.09
CA SER A 168 23.94 -6.54 0.79
C SER A 168 23.53 -6.33 2.24
N LEU A 169 23.97 -7.21 3.13
CA LEU A 169 23.62 -7.17 4.56
C LEU A 169 24.12 -5.88 5.24
N GLU A 170 25.35 -5.46 4.92
CA GLU A 170 25.96 -4.27 5.50
C GLU A 170 25.16 -3.01 5.18
N LYS A 171 24.86 -2.79 3.90
CA LYS A 171 24.08 -1.63 3.46
C LYS A 171 22.67 -1.65 4.06
N GLY A 172 22.03 -2.83 4.10
CA GLY A 172 20.72 -2.99 4.70
C GLY A 172 20.68 -2.61 6.18
N LYS A 173 21.65 -3.05 6.97
CA LYS A 173 21.77 -2.67 8.39
C LYS A 173 21.98 -1.17 8.57
N ASN A 174 22.83 -0.56 7.73
CA ASN A 174 23.09 0.87 7.79
C ASN A 174 21.82 1.69 7.44
N ASP A 175 21.14 1.33 6.34
CA ASP A 175 19.94 2.02 5.87
C ASP A 175 18.77 1.91 6.87
N LEU A 176 18.68 0.80 7.61
CA LEU A 176 17.63 0.53 8.61
C LEU A 176 18.05 0.77 10.06
N ASN A 177 19.23 1.37 10.31
CA ASN A 177 19.75 1.51 11.67
C ASN A 177 18.76 2.23 12.60
N SER A 178 18.16 3.34 12.15
CA SER A 178 17.17 4.08 12.94
C SER A 178 15.90 3.26 13.23
N PHE A 179 15.45 2.45 12.28
CA PHE A 179 14.31 1.55 12.48
C PHE A 179 14.64 0.45 13.51
N ILE A 180 15.84 -0.13 13.42
CA ILE A 180 16.32 -1.15 14.36
C ILE A 180 16.46 -0.57 15.76
N GLU A 181 16.98 0.65 15.91
CA GLU A 181 17.05 1.36 17.18
C GLU A 181 15.66 1.62 17.77
N LYS A 182 14.72 2.15 16.97
CA LYS A 182 13.32 2.33 17.39
C LYS A 182 12.71 1.01 17.88
N ASN A 183 12.93 -0.09 17.15
CA ASN A 183 12.47 -1.42 17.53
C ASN A 183 13.10 -1.93 18.84
N ASN A 184 14.41 -1.72 19.02
CA ASN A 184 15.14 -2.15 20.21
C ASN A 184 14.68 -1.42 21.49
N ASN A 185 14.22 -0.18 21.33
CA ASN A 185 13.70 0.66 22.42
C ASN A 185 12.25 0.32 22.81
N LEU A 186 11.56 -0.57 22.09
CA LEU A 186 10.23 -1.03 22.49
C LEU A 186 10.30 -1.86 23.77
N GLU A 187 9.46 -1.52 24.76
CA GLU A 187 9.37 -2.29 26.01
C GLU A 187 8.80 -3.71 25.79
N LYS A 188 7.90 -3.86 24.81
CA LYS A 188 7.17 -5.09 24.50
C LYS A 188 6.98 -5.21 23.00
N ASN A 189 6.71 -6.42 22.52
CA ASN A 189 6.43 -6.71 21.09
C ASN A 189 7.57 -6.32 20.13
N LYS A 190 8.83 -6.44 20.57
CA LYS A 190 10.01 -6.27 19.71
C LYS A 190 9.91 -7.20 18.51
N LYS A 191 10.26 -6.67 17.34
CA LYS A 191 10.22 -7.36 16.05
C LYS A 191 11.55 -8.08 15.81
N GLN A 192 11.49 -9.29 15.27
CA GLN A 192 12.67 -9.96 14.72
C GLN A 192 12.88 -9.44 13.30
N ILE A 193 14.09 -8.95 13.01
CA ILE A 193 14.42 -8.33 11.72
C ILE A 193 15.40 -9.24 10.97
N PHE A 194 15.00 -9.63 9.77
CA PHE A 194 15.74 -10.49 8.87
C PHE A 194 16.02 -9.77 7.57
N PHE A 195 17.10 -10.19 6.90
CA PHE A 195 17.52 -9.66 5.61
C PHE A 195 17.62 -10.79 4.60
N TYR A 196 17.19 -10.54 3.37
CA TYR A 196 17.35 -11.47 2.26
C TYR A 196 17.87 -10.75 1.02
N ASP A 197 18.52 -11.48 0.11
CA ASP A 197 18.94 -10.90 -1.18
C ASP A 197 17.70 -10.67 -2.04
N TYR A 198 17.39 -9.42 -2.39
CA TYR A 198 16.21 -9.13 -3.21
C TYR A 198 16.26 -9.81 -4.58
N LYS A 199 17.45 -10.15 -5.10
CA LYS A 199 17.61 -10.85 -6.39
C LYS A 199 17.11 -12.30 -6.34
N SER A 200 16.95 -12.87 -5.15
CA SER A 200 16.34 -14.19 -4.98
C SER A 200 14.83 -14.20 -5.30
N VAL A 201 14.20 -13.03 -5.41
CA VAL A 201 12.76 -12.90 -5.65
C VAL A 201 12.50 -12.33 -7.04
N LYS A 202 11.76 -13.07 -7.87
CA LYS A 202 11.34 -12.63 -9.21
C LYS A 202 9.86 -12.23 -9.18
N ILE A 203 9.62 -10.96 -8.86
CA ILE A 203 8.25 -10.41 -8.75
C ILE A 203 7.70 -10.05 -10.13
N TRP A 204 8.52 -9.37 -10.94
CA TRP A 204 8.19 -8.90 -12.29
C TRP A 204 8.76 -9.84 -13.35
#